data_AF-A0A2N6V8L8-F1
#
_entry.id   AF-A0A2N6V8L8-F1
#
_cell.length_a   1.000
_cell.length_b   1.000
_cell.length_c   1.000
_cell.angle_alpha   90.00
_cell.angle_beta   90.00
_cell.angle_gamma   90.00
#
_symmetry.space_group_name_H-M   'P 1'
#
loop_
_entity.id
_entity.type
_entity.pdbx_description
1 polymer ?
#
loop_
_entity_poly.entity_id
_entity_poly.type
_entity_poly.pdbx_seq_one_letter_code
_entity_poly.pdbx_strand_id
1 'polypeptide(L)' 'RGSFHVIENQMSAAVELFPIFARAHLLRTWGGIVDVTLDASPIVSKTEVDQLYINCGWGTGGFKGAPAAGLTYAHIPQP' A
#
# COMPACT_ATOMS: atom_id res chain seq x y z
N ARG A 1 -10.22 10.89 14.21
CA ARG A 1 -9.26 11.30 15.27
C ARG A 1 -7.88 10.86 14.81
N GLY A 2 -6.95 11.81 14.64
CA GLY A 2 -5.70 11.61 13.88
C GLY A 2 -4.69 10.70 14.56
N SER A 3 -3.86 10.03 13.77
CA SER A 3 -2.79 9.11 14.19
C SER A 3 -1.55 9.88 14.69
N PHE A 4 -1.71 10.80 15.64
CA PHE A 4 -0.62 11.68 16.12
C PHE A 4 0.61 10.91 16.61
N HIS A 5 0.39 9.87 17.42
CA HIS A 5 1.46 9.00 17.92
C HIS A 5 2.24 8.29 16.79
N VAL A 6 1.59 8.00 15.65
CA VAL A 6 2.29 7.40 14.48
C VAL A 6 3.24 8.43 13.88
N ILE A 7 2.78 9.67 13.72
CA ILE A 7 3.61 10.76 13.19
C ILE A 7 4.77 11.08 14.14
N GLU A 8 4.53 11.17 15.45
CA GLU A 8 5.57 11.43 16.46
C GLU A 8 6.66 10.34 16.43
N ASN A 9 6.26 9.06 16.40
CA ASN A 9 7.21 7.96 16.31
C ASN A 9 8.04 7.99 15.01
N GLN A 10 7.40 8.28 13.88
CA GLN A 10 8.09 8.39 12.59
C GLN A 10 9.08 9.55 12.57
N MET A 11 8.71 10.70 13.14
CA MET A 11 9.59 11.87 13.24
C MET A 11 10.77 11.61 14.17
N SER A 12 10.56 10.94 15.31
CA SER A 12 11.64 10.54 16.22
C SER A 12 12.63 9.62 15.51
N ALA A 13 12.15 8.57 14.85
CA ALA A 13 13.00 7.63 14.11
C ALA A 13 13.75 8.33 12.96
N ALA A 14 13.11 9.28 12.26
CA ALA A 14 13.74 10.03 11.17
C ALA A 14 14.92 10.89 11.66
N VAL A 15 14.78 11.59 12.79
CA VAL A 15 15.87 12.41 13.35
C VAL A 15 16.99 11.54 13.94
N GLU A 16 16.65 10.40 14.54
CA GLU A 16 17.63 9.44 15.07
C GLU A 16 18.48 8.83 13.94
N LEU A 17 17.85 8.41 12.84
CA LEU A 17 18.56 7.86 11.67
C LEU A 17 19.28 8.94 10.86
N PHE A 18 18.71 10.15 10.78
CA PHE A 18 19.20 11.24 9.95
C PHE A 18 19.16 12.58 10.71
N PRO A 19 20.19 12.91 11.50
CA PRO A 19 20.21 14.12 12.33
C PRO A 19 20.06 15.44 11.54
N ILE A 20 20.39 15.43 10.25
CA ILE A 20 20.19 16.57 9.35
C ILE A 20 18.72 17.03 9.29
N PHE A 21 17.76 16.15 9.60
CA PHE A 21 16.34 16.49 9.64
C PHE A 21 15.87 17.16 10.94
N ALA A 22 16.73 17.37 11.94
CA ALA A 22 16.36 17.92 13.25
C ALA A 22 15.69 19.32 13.19
N ARG A 23 15.90 20.08 12.11
CA ARG A 23 15.28 21.40 11.87
C ARG A 23 14.36 21.45 10.65
N ALA A 24 14.13 20.30 10.01
CA ALA A 24 13.11 20.23 8.97
C ALA A 24 11.72 20.35 9.61
N HIS A 25 10.81 21.08 8.96
CA HIS A 25 9.45 21.28 9.46
C HIS A 25 8.45 20.43 8.67
N LEU A 26 7.58 19.71 9.38
CA LEU A 26 6.49 18.94 8.78
C LEU A 26 5.46 19.90 8.17
N LEU A 27 5.38 19.95 6.84
CA LEU A 27 4.48 20.87 6.13
C LEU A 27 3.04 20.34 6.04
N ARG A 28 2.88 19.02 5.88
CA ARG A 28 1.58 18.38 5.68
C ARG A 28 1.64 16.90 6.02
N THR A 29 0.53 16.37 6.54
CA THR A 29 0.27 14.94 6.66
C THR A 29 -0.99 14.56 5.88
N TRP A 30 -1.05 13.32 5.41
CA TRP A 30 -2.23 12.73 4.78
C TRP A 30 -2.25 11.22 5.06
N GLY A 31 -3.34 10.57 4.70
CA GLY A 31 -3.48 9.12 4.78
C GLY A 31 -4.20 8.58 3.56
N GLY A 32 -4.13 7.27 3.39
CA GLY A 32 -4.89 6.51 2.40
C GLY A 32 -5.60 5.32 3.05
N ILE A 33 -6.31 4.56 2.24
CA ILE A 33 -6.92 3.28 2.63
C ILE A 33 -6.14 2.18 1.93
N VAL A 34 -5.76 1.16 2.69
CA VAL A 34 -5.03 -0.01 2.17
C VAL A 34 -5.80 -1.28 2.56
N ASP A 35 -6.04 -2.12 1.57
CA ASP A 35 -6.69 -3.43 1.70
C ASP A 35 -5.61 -4.50 1.85
N VAL A 36 -5.33 -4.89 3.09
CA VAL A 36 -4.25 -5.83 3.44
C VAL A 36 -4.83 -7.21 3.68
N THR A 37 -4.31 -8.21 2.97
CA THR A 37 -4.57 -9.64 3.21
C THR A 37 -3.80 -10.14 4.42
N LEU A 38 -4.24 -11.26 5.02
CA LEU A 38 -3.61 -11.81 6.22
C LEU A 38 -2.15 -12.26 6.00
N ASP A 39 -1.80 -12.65 4.78
CA ASP A 39 -0.45 -13.05 4.38
C ASP A 39 0.35 -11.92 3.69
N ALA A 40 -0.24 -10.71 3.62
CA ALA A 40 0.30 -9.54 2.92
C ALA A 40 0.60 -9.74 1.42
N SER A 41 0.04 -10.79 0.79
CA SER A 41 0.16 -11.05 -0.65
C SER A 41 -1.09 -10.58 -1.41
N PRO A 42 -0.93 -10.05 -2.64
CA PRO A 42 -2.08 -9.59 -3.42
C PRO A 42 -2.91 -10.76 -3.95
N ILE A 43 -4.20 -10.50 -4.17
CA ILE A 43 -5.13 -11.42 -4.83
C ILE A 43 -5.37 -10.91 -6.25
N VAL A 44 -4.89 -11.67 -7.23
CA VAL A 44 -5.07 -11.39 -8.66
C VAL A 44 -5.58 -12.67 -9.32
N SER A 45 -6.91 -12.84 -9.39
CA SER A 45 -7.49 -14.14 -9.77
C SER A 45 -8.88 -14.04 -10.37
N LYS A 46 -9.33 -15.16 -10.97
CA LYS A 46 -10.75 -15.46 -11.16
C LYS A 46 -11.40 -15.70 -9.80
N THR A 47 -12.70 -15.48 -9.74
CA THR A 47 -13.54 -15.94 -8.63
C THR A 47 -14.36 -17.16 -9.07
N GLU A 48 -15.10 -17.76 -8.15
CA GLU A 48 -16.05 -18.84 -8.45
C GLU A 48 -17.29 -18.35 -9.20
N VAL A 49 -17.53 -17.03 -9.21
CA VAL A 49 -18.61 -16.41 -9.97
C VAL A 49 -18.15 -16.22 -11.41
N ASP A 50 -18.97 -16.68 -12.36
CA ASP A 50 -18.65 -16.60 -13.77
C ASP A 50 -18.40 -15.14 -14.21
N GLN A 51 -17.38 -14.96 -15.05
CA GLN A 51 -16.94 -13.66 -15.58
C GLN A 51 -16.57 -12.60 -14.51
N LEU A 52 -16.35 -13.00 -13.25
CA LEU A 52 -15.88 -12.11 -12.18
C LEU A 52 -14.40 -12.37 -11.83
N TYR A 53 -13.62 -11.30 -11.88
CA TYR A 53 -12.18 -11.27 -11.64
C TYR A 53 -11.88 -10.24 -10.56
N ILE A 54 -10.86 -10.49 -9.75
CA ILE A 54 -10.48 -9.59 -8.65
C ILE A 54 -9.00 -9.21 -8.74
N ASN A 55 -8.73 -7.94 -8.44
CA ASN A 55 -7.41 -7.39 -8.22
C ASN A 55 -7.47 -6.55 -6.94
N CYS A 56 -7.00 -7.11 -5.83
CA CYS A 56 -7.05 -6.48 -4.51
C CYS A 56 -5.94 -7.05 -3.60
N GLY A 57 -5.90 -6.65 -2.34
CA GLY A 57 -4.98 -7.20 -1.35
C GLY A 57 -3.54 -6.68 -1.47
N TRP A 58 -3.29 -5.71 -2.36
CA TRP A 58 -1.97 -5.14 -2.57
C TRP A 58 -1.46 -4.34 -1.36
N GLY A 59 -2.35 -3.97 -0.45
CA GLY A 59 -2.02 -3.33 0.81
C GLY A 59 -1.14 -2.10 0.62
N THR A 60 -0.04 -2.05 1.38
CA THR A 60 0.95 -0.96 1.32
C THR A 60 1.89 -1.05 0.10
N GLY A 61 1.83 -2.16 -0.64
CA GLY A 61 2.80 -2.53 -1.65
C GLY A 61 2.38 -2.25 -3.09
N GLY A 62 1.12 -1.89 -3.34
CA GLY A 62 0.52 -1.86 -4.69
C GLY A 62 1.22 -0.96 -5.71
N PHE A 63 1.80 0.17 -5.28
CA PHE A 63 2.46 1.09 -6.21
C PHE A 63 3.61 0.44 -7.00
N LYS A 64 4.48 -0.33 -6.32
CA LYS A 64 5.59 -1.03 -7.00
C LYS A 64 5.08 -2.13 -7.93
N GLY A 65 3.93 -2.73 -7.56
CA GLY A 65 3.35 -3.87 -8.24
C GLY A 65 2.42 -3.49 -9.40
N ALA A 66 2.05 -2.22 -9.55
CA ALA A 66 1.02 -1.78 -10.50
C ALA A 66 1.24 -2.26 -11.95
N PRO A 67 2.47 -2.22 -12.52
CA PRO A 67 2.68 -2.74 -13.88
C PRO A 67 2.45 -4.26 -13.97
N ALA A 68 2.94 -5.01 -12.98
CA ALA A 68 2.73 -6.45 -12.92
C ALA A 68 1.26 -6.79 -12.68
N ALA A 69 0.56 -6.03 -11.83
CA ALA A 69 -0.88 -6.16 -11.58
C ALA A 69 -1.68 -6.04 -12.87
N GLY A 70 -1.41 -5.01 -13.69
CA GLY A 70 -2.07 -4.82 -14.98
C GLY A 70 -1.77 -5.95 -15.96
N LEU A 71 -0.49 -6.35 -16.07
CA LEU A 71 -0.07 -7.41 -16.98
C LEU A 71 -0.70 -8.77 -16.62
N THR A 72 -0.59 -9.18 -15.36
CA THR A 72 -1.07 -10.50 -14.93
C THR A 72 -2.59 -10.57 -14.93
N TYR A 73 -3.26 -9.49 -14.55
CA TYR A 73 -4.72 -9.41 -14.59
C TYR A 73 -5.26 -9.47 -16.02
N ALA A 74 -4.62 -8.77 -16.97
CA ALA A 74 -4.97 -8.84 -18.38
C ALA A 74 -4.72 -10.22 -19.00
N HIS A 75 -3.74 -10.98 -18.48
CA HIS A 75 -3.42 -12.32 -18.95
C HIS A 75 -4.38 -13.40 -18.44
N ILE A 76 -5.25 -13.10 -17.46
CA ILE A 76 -6.19 -14.10 -16.96
C ILE A 76 -7.13 -14.51 -18.12
N PRO A 77 -7.20 -15.82 -18.46
CA PRO A 77 -7.98 -16.28 -19.61
C PRO A 77 -9.45 -15.87 -19.46
N GLN A 78 -9.97 -15.15 -20.45
CA GLN A 78 -11.41 -14.84 -20.54
C GLN A 78 -12.14 -16.05 -21.17
N PRO A 79 -13.40 -16.32 -20.78
CA PRO A 79 -14.22 -17.32 -21.47
C PRO A 79 -14.44 -16.98 -22.95
#